data_AF-A0A833PAN0-F1
#
_entry.id   AF-A0A833PAN0-F1
#
_cell.length_a   1.000
_cell.length_b   1.000
_cell.length_c   1.000
_cell.angle_alpha   90.00
_cell.angle_beta   90.00
_cell.angle_gamma   90.00
#
_symmetry.space_group_name_H-M   'P 1'
#
loop_
_entity.id
_entity.type
_entity.pdbx_description
1 polymer ?
#
loop_
_entity_poly.entity_id
_entity_poly.type
_entity_poly.pdbx_seq_one_letter_code
_entity_poly.pdbx_strand_id
1 'polypeptide(L)'
;MFALKTIHLEKKVSNENQIILLFDLDSSCPCLYPMLYTMKFLRFQSISTQHADLIALKFWYDFWFEKFATSFCESFYSTSYNFEIIQNEIDNFIIYLENNKTESNLIRLRNAAHTNYTTIGHRIRSFLKFYSFLIDEYLTIQSQPQLSLKEIQKIKENLNKYMTINKKNHKQLFKV
;
A
#
# COMPACT_ATOMS: atom_id res chain seq x y z
N MET A 1 -2.37 16.40 0.84
CA MET A 1 -1.41 15.84 1.86
C MET A 1 -2.08 14.70 2.64
N PHE A 2 -1.39 13.62 3.05
CA PHE A 2 -2.04 12.49 3.74
C PHE A 2 -1.72 12.42 5.25
N ALA A 3 -2.65 11.93 6.09
CA ALA A 3 -2.45 11.78 7.53
C ALA A 3 -3.25 10.60 8.14
N LEU A 4 -2.74 10.02 9.23
CA LEU A 4 -3.48 9.02 10.00
C LEU A 4 -4.33 9.68 11.08
N LYS A 5 -5.56 9.22 11.24
CA LYS A 5 -6.47 9.67 12.32
C LYS A 5 -7.10 8.47 13.02
N THR A 6 -7.16 8.54 14.35
CA THR A 6 -7.89 7.56 15.17
C THR A 6 -9.36 7.95 15.25
N ILE A 7 -10.24 7.00 14.95
CA ILE A 7 -11.69 7.16 15.00
C ILE A 7 -12.24 6.26 16.09
N HIS A 8 -13.00 6.85 17.01
CA HIS A 8 -13.73 6.13 18.04
C HIS A 8 -15.06 5.64 17.47
N LEU A 9 -15.38 4.37 17.73
CA LEU A 9 -16.58 3.71 17.23
C LEU A 9 -17.59 3.56 18.36
N GLU A 10 -18.83 3.97 18.11
CA GLU A 10 -19.93 3.89 19.10
C GLU A 10 -20.35 2.45 19.40
N LYS A 11 -20.15 1.53 18.44
CA LYS A 11 -20.48 0.12 18.56
C LYS A 11 -19.21 -0.73 18.50
N LYS A 12 -19.23 -1.85 19.23
CA LYS A 12 -18.14 -2.84 19.25
C LYS A 12 -18.07 -3.64 17.94
N VAL A 13 -17.63 -2.96 16.88
CA VAL A 13 -17.37 -3.52 15.55
C VAL A 13 -15.87 -3.67 15.24
N SER A 14 -15.02 -3.44 16.26
CA SER A 14 -13.58 -3.63 16.28
C SER A 14 -13.15 -4.19 17.64
N ASN A 15 -11.90 -4.66 17.77
CA ASN A 15 -11.41 -5.23 19.03
C ASN A 15 -11.34 -4.19 20.17
N GLU A 16 -11.10 -2.92 19.83
CA GLU A 16 -10.79 -1.87 20.81
C GLU A 16 -11.77 -0.68 20.77
N ASN A 17 -12.91 -0.76 20.06
CA ASN A 17 -13.83 0.37 19.81
C ASN A 17 -13.14 1.59 19.16
N GLN A 18 -11.98 1.38 18.55
CA GLN A 18 -11.22 2.39 17.82
C GLN A 18 -10.63 1.76 16.56
N ILE A 19 -10.54 2.56 15.50
CA ILE A 19 -9.84 2.21 14.26
C ILE A 19 -8.97 3.38 13.84
N ILE A 20 -7.88 3.09 13.14
CA ILE A 20 -7.07 4.12 12.49
C ILE A 20 -7.45 4.16 11.01
N LEU A 21 -7.60 5.36 10.45
CA LEU A 21 -7.83 5.56 9.02
C LEU A 21 -6.77 6.49 8.42
N LEU A 22 -6.44 6.24 7.15
CA LEU A 22 -5.64 7.14 6.34
C LEU A 22 -6.56 8.16 5.66
N PHE A 23 -6.34 9.45 5.92
CA PHE A 23 -7.08 10.56 5.35
C PHE A 23 -6.27 11.26 4.27
N ASP A 24 -6.96 11.69 3.23
CA ASP A 24 -6.55 12.78 2.38
C ASP A 24 -7.01 14.10 3.02
N LEU A 25 -6.07 14.97 3.32
CA LEU A 25 -6.33 16.25 3.98
C LEU A 25 -6.93 17.29 3.02
N ASP A 26 -6.74 17.12 1.72
CA ASP A 26 -7.23 18.08 0.73
C ASP A 26 -8.75 17.92 0.58
N SER A 27 -9.24 16.67 0.57
CA SER A 27 -10.67 16.34 0.60
C SER A 27 -11.25 16.22 2.01
N SER A 28 -10.41 16.17 3.06
CA SER A 28 -10.80 15.85 4.44
C SER A 28 -11.53 14.51 4.62
N CYS A 29 -11.38 13.60 3.65
CA CYS A 29 -12.03 12.30 3.63
C CYS A 29 -11.03 11.15 3.82
N PRO A 30 -11.46 9.99 4.35
CA PRO A 30 -10.64 8.78 4.31
C PRO A 30 -10.32 8.38 2.87
N CYS A 31 -9.07 7.97 2.61
CA CYS A 31 -8.69 7.36 1.34
C CYS A 31 -9.51 6.08 1.14
N LEU A 32 -10.23 5.97 0.01
CA LEU A 32 -11.22 4.92 -0.24
C LEU A 32 -10.66 3.52 -0.02
N TYR A 33 -9.60 3.15 -0.73
CA TYR A 33 -9.08 1.78 -0.67
C TYR A 33 -8.45 1.41 0.69
N PRO A 34 -7.64 2.27 1.35
CA PRO A 34 -7.16 2.06 2.70
C PRO A 34 -8.30 1.95 3.73
N MET A 35 -9.37 2.72 3.56
CA MET A 35 -10.56 2.62 4.40
C MET A 35 -11.21 1.23 4.23
N LEU A 36 -11.45 0.78 3.00
CA LEU A 36 -12.03 -0.54 2.73
C LEU A 36 -11.15 -1.67 3.28
N TYR A 37 -9.82 -1.57 3.10
CA TYR A 37 -8.86 -2.51 3.69
C TYR A 37 -8.94 -2.53 5.21
N THR A 38 -9.03 -1.36 5.84
CA THR A 38 -9.16 -1.25 7.30
C THR A 38 -10.45 -1.90 7.78
N MET A 39 -11.56 -1.60 7.12
CA MET A 39 -12.89 -2.12 7.48
C MET A 39 -12.99 -3.63 7.29
N LYS A 40 -12.27 -4.20 6.33
CA LYS A 40 -12.29 -5.64 6.06
C LYS A 40 -11.30 -6.43 6.92
N PHE A 41 -10.10 -5.88 7.16
CA PHE A 41 -9.00 -6.60 7.81
C PHE A 41 -8.43 -5.91 9.04
N LEU A 42 -8.00 -4.65 8.93
CA LEU A 42 -7.19 -4.03 9.99
C LEU A 42 -7.97 -3.75 11.27
N ARG A 43 -9.29 -3.51 11.21
CA ARG A 43 -10.12 -3.25 12.41
C ARG A 43 -10.11 -4.39 13.45
N PHE A 44 -9.68 -5.58 13.05
CA PHE A 44 -9.54 -6.77 13.91
C PHE A 44 -8.11 -6.99 14.41
N GLN A 45 -7.18 -6.09 14.06
CA GLN A 45 -5.79 -6.10 14.52
C GLN A 45 -5.63 -5.13 15.70
N SER A 46 -4.55 -5.31 16.48
CA SER A 46 -4.16 -4.34 17.51
C SER A 46 -3.94 -2.95 16.91
N ILE A 47 -4.16 -1.90 17.69
CA ILE A 47 -3.97 -0.53 17.21
C ILE A 47 -2.53 -0.24 16.76
N SER A 48 -1.55 -0.84 17.42
CA SER A 48 -0.14 -0.79 16.98
C SER A 48 0.07 -1.38 15.59
N THR A 49 -0.59 -2.50 15.28
CA THR A 49 -0.53 -3.14 13.96
C THR A 49 -1.26 -2.32 12.91
N GLN A 50 -2.46 -1.80 13.22
CA GLN A 50 -3.19 -0.89 12.34
C GLN A 50 -2.33 0.33 11.97
N HIS A 51 -1.70 0.95 12.96
CA HIS A 51 -0.82 2.10 12.76
C HIS A 51 0.39 1.74 11.89
N ALA A 52 1.08 0.64 12.19
CA ALA A 52 2.23 0.20 11.41
C ALA A 52 1.88 -0.05 9.93
N ASP A 53 0.76 -0.75 9.68
CA ASP A 53 0.31 -1.05 8.33
C ASP A 53 -0.13 0.22 7.59
N LEU A 54 -0.88 1.11 8.23
CA LEU A 54 -1.36 2.36 7.61
C LEU A 54 -0.25 3.41 7.41
N ILE A 55 0.79 3.42 8.24
CA ILE A 55 1.99 4.24 7.98
C ILE A 55 2.67 3.80 6.67
N ALA A 56 2.75 2.50 6.41
CA ALA A 56 3.28 2.01 5.14
C ALA A 56 2.43 2.47 3.95
N LEU A 57 1.09 2.42 4.08
CA LEU A 57 0.19 2.91 3.04
C LEU A 57 0.29 4.41 2.86
N LYS A 58 0.46 5.17 3.94
CA LYS A 58 0.72 6.61 3.87
C LYS A 58 1.97 6.91 3.02
N PHE A 59 3.07 6.19 3.24
CA PHE A 59 4.27 6.38 2.43
C PHE A 59 4.05 6.05 0.95
N TRP A 60 3.27 5.01 0.65
CA TRP A 60 2.91 4.69 -0.74
C TRP A 60 2.09 5.81 -1.37
N TYR A 61 1.11 6.36 -0.65
CA TYR A 61 0.27 7.46 -1.12
C TYR A 61 1.07 8.75 -1.31
N ASP A 62 1.96 9.08 -0.37
CA ASP A 62 2.88 10.21 -0.50
C ASP A 62 3.77 10.04 -1.75
N PHE A 63 4.44 8.88 -1.90
CA PHE A 63 5.27 8.54 -3.06
C PHE A 63 4.51 8.69 -4.38
N TRP A 64 3.31 8.13 -4.45
CA TRP A 64 2.50 8.15 -5.66
C TRP A 64 2.12 9.58 -6.05
N PHE A 65 1.68 10.37 -5.06
CA PHE A 65 1.30 11.76 -5.29
C PHE A 65 2.50 12.62 -5.71
N GLU A 66 3.65 12.45 -5.06
CA GLU A 66 4.89 13.14 -5.43
C GLU A 66 5.31 12.84 -6.89
N LYS A 67 5.10 11.60 -7.35
CA LYS A 67 5.50 11.17 -8.71
C LYS A 67 4.48 11.54 -9.80
N PHE A 68 3.19 11.35 -9.54
CA PHE A 68 2.14 11.46 -10.55
C PHE A 68 1.26 12.70 -10.42
N ALA A 69 1.46 13.52 -9.37
CA ALA A 69 0.65 14.70 -9.05
C ALA A 69 -0.86 14.42 -8.96
N THR A 70 -1.23 13.19 -8.61
CA THR A 70 -2.61 12.75 -8.41
C THR A 70 -2.68 11.71 -7.29
N SER A 71 -3.85 11.55 -6.67
CA SER A 71 -4.01 10.55 -5.62
C SER A 71 -3.94 9.13 -6.19
N PHE A 72 -3.43 8.19 -5.40
CA PHE A 72 -3.47 6.78 -5.77
C PHE A 72 -4.91 6.29 -5.98
N CYS A 73 -5.86 6.80 -5.18
CA CYS A 73 -7.27 6.43 -5.32
C CYS A 73 -7.81 6.78 -6.70
N GLU A 74 -7.59 8.04 -7.12
CA GLU A 74 -7.99 8.55 -8.43
C GLU A 74 -7.31 7.77 -9.56
N SER A 75 -5.99 7.60 -9.46
CA SER A 75 -5.21 6.90 -10.50
C SER A 75 -5.65 5.45 -10.67
N PHE A 76 -5.88 4.74 -9.58
CA PHE A 76 -6.27 3.34 -9.64
C PHE A 76 -7.69 3.19 -10.21
N TYR A 77 -8.59 4.12 -9.92
CA TYR A 77 -9.93 4.14 -10.50
C TYR A 77 -9.91 4.51 -11.99
N SER A 78 -9.25 5.60 -12.36
CA SER A 78 -9.24 6.14 -13.73
C SER A 78 -8.52 5.25 -14.74
N THR A 79 -7.59 4.42 -14.29
CA THR A 79 -6.90 3.41 -15.10
C THR A 79 -7.66 2.09 -15.19
N SER A 80 -8.92 2.04 -14.76
CA SER A 80 -9.73 0.81 -14.69
C SER A 80 -9.02 -0.29 -13.90
N TYR A 81 -8.47 0.04 -12.73
CA TYR A 81 -7.76 -0.87 -11.84
C TYR A 81 -6.57 -1.58 -12.50
N ASN A 82 -5.73 -0.84 -13.25
CA ASN A 82 -4.57 -1.41 -13.90
C ASN A 82 -3.45 -1.74 -12.89
N PHE A 83 -3.34 -3.01 -12.53
CA PHE A 83 -2.35 -3.54 -11.59
C PHE A 83 -0.91 -3.46 -12.11
N GLU A 84 -0.69 -3.45 -13.42
CA GLU A 84 0.64 -3.39 -14.01
C GLU A 84 1.34 -2.06 -13.68
N ILE A 85 0.58 -0.96 -13.70
CA ILE A 85 1.10 0.38 -13.33
C ILE A 85 1.61 0.35 -11.87
N ILE A 86 0.84 -0.24 -10.96
CA ILE A 86 1.22 -0.37 -9.55
C ILE A 86 2.48 -1.22 -9.43
N GLN A 87 2.50 -2.37 -10.10
CA GLN A 87 3.61 -3.32 -10.05
C GLN A 87 4.93 -2.69 -10.52
N ASN A 88 4.89 -1.94 -11.62
CA ASN A 88 6.07 -1.26 -12.18
C ASN A 88 6.65 -0.19 -11.25
N GLU A 89 5.88 0.26 -10.25
CA GLU A 89 6.29 1.29 -9.30
C GLU A 89 6.76 0.74 -7.95
N ILE A 90 6.70 -0.58 -7.73
CA ILE A 90 7.11 -1.19 -6.46
C ILE A 90 8.61 -0.97 -6.21
N ASP A 91 9.47 -1.17 -7.21
CA ASP A 91 10.91 -1.00 -7.05
C ASP A 91 11.28 0.48 -6.81
N ASN A 92 10.60 1.40 -7.48
CA ASN A 92 10.74 2.84 -7.25
C ASN A 92 10.30 3.23 -5.84
N PHE A 93 9.23 2.62 -5.33
CA PHE A 93 8.79 2.83 -3.96
C PHE A 93 9.80 2.29 -2.92
N ILE A 94 10.47 1.17 -3.20
CA ILE A 94 11.55 0.68 -2.33
C ILE A 94 12.69 1.72 -2.28
N ILE A 95 13.09 2.24 -3.44
CA ILE A 95 14.11 3.31 -3.52
C ILE A 95 13.64 4.57 -2.77
N TYR A 96 12.36 4.93 -2.88
CA TYR A 96 11.77 6.03 -2.12
C TYR A 96 11.88 5.83 -0.60
N LEU A 97 11.56 4.63 -0.12
CA LEU A 97 11.69 4.28 1.30
C LEU A 97 13.15 4.31 1.78
N GLU A 98 14.10 3.88 0.95
CA GLU A 98 15.53 3.91 1.25
C GLU A 98 16.09 5.34 1.38
N ASN A 99 15.52 6.29 0.63
CA ASN A 99 15.92 7.71 0.64
C ASN A 99 15.23 8.55 1.73
N ASN A 100 14.34 7.93 2.52
CA ASN A 100 13.97 8.34 3.86
C ASN A 100 13.45 9.79 4.02
N LYS A 101 12.64 10.35 3.09
CA LYS A 101 12.15 11.75 3.13
C LYS A 101 13.21 12.77 3.60
N THR A 102 14.49 12.51 3.33
CA THR A 102 15.53 13.47 3.67
C THR A 102 15.36 14.58 2.67
N GLU A 103 15.03 15.77 3.15
CA GLU A 103 14.86 16.98 2.36
C GLU A 103 15.93 17.10 1.27
N SER A 104 15.52 17.62 0.11
CA SER A 104 16.28 17.92 -1.12
C SER A 104 16.09 16.92 -2.26
N ASN A 105 15.90 17.50 -3.45
CA ASN A 105 15.64 16.91 -4.76
C ASN A 105 16.81 16.03 -5.30
N LEU A 106 17.42 15.22 -4.45
CA LEU A 106 18.60 14.41 -4.77
C LEU A 106 18.28 12.93 -4.57
N ILE A 107 18.20 12.20 -5.68
CA ILE A 107 18.17 10.74 -5.66
C ILE A 107 19.53 10.27 -5.13
N ARG A 108 19.56 9.70 -3.93
CA ARG A 108 20.79 9.13 -3.36
C ARG A 108 20.97 7.73 -3.91
N LEU A 109 21.80 7.61 -4.94
CA LEU A 109 22.24 6.31 -5.48
C LEU A 109 23.18 5.65 -4.47
N ARG A 110 22.61 4.85 -3.56
CA ARG A 110 23.24 4.04 -2.50
C ARG A 110 23.82 4.76 -1.27
N ASN A 111 23.60 4.10 -0.13
CA ASN A 111 24.27 4.27 1.17
C ASN A 111 23.99 5.58 1.92
N ALA A 112 22.76 5.74 2.42
CA ALA A 112 22.60 6.48 3.66
C ALA A 112 23.12 5.58 4.80
N ALA A 113 24.10 6.05 5.57
CA ALA A 113 24.80 5.28 6.61
C ALA A 113 23.89 4.74 7.75
N HIS A 114 22.59 5.07 7.74
CA HIS A 114 21.61 4.74 8.78
C HIS A 114 20.26 4.23 8.24
N THR A 115 20.22 3.66 7.03
CA THR A 115 18.97 3.09 6.49
C THR A 115 18.54 1.86 7.30
N ASN A 116 17.41 1.96 8.02
CA ASN A 116 16.84 0.84 8.78
C ASN A 116 16.07 -0.11 7.84
N TYR A 117 16.80 -1.05 7.25
CA TYR A 117 16.26 -2.08 6.36
C TYR A 117 15.20 -2.96 7.03
N THR A 118 15.23 -3.14 8.35
CA THR A 118 14.16 -3.84 9.08
C THR A 118 12.85 -3.08 8.97
N THR A 119 12.84 -1.77 9.25
CA THR A 119 11.64 -0.93 9.14
C THR A 119 11.14 -0.84 7.69
N ILE A 120 12.04 -0.67 6.72
CA ILE A 120 11.67 -0.65 5.29
C ILE A 120 11.03 -1.97 4.90
N GLY A 121 11.61 -3.09 5.33
CA GLY A 121 11.07 -4.42 5.10
C GLY A 121 9.67 -4.61 5.66
N HIS A 122 9.41 -4.10 6.86
CA HIS A 122 8.06 -4.09 7.44
C HIS A 122 7.09 -3.26 6.60
N ARG A 123 7.48 -2.07 6.16
CA ARG A 123 6.64 -1.20 5.31
C ARG A 123 6.30 -1.87 3.98
N ILE A 124 7.29 -2.47 3.32
CA ILE A 124 7.07 -3.21 2.06
C ILE A 124 6.11 -4.38 2.31
N ARG A 125 6.29 -5.15 3.40
CA ARG A 125 5.35 -6.24 3.76
C ARG A 125 3.92 -5.72 3.92
N SER A 126 3.72 -4.65 4.65
CA SER A 126 2.41 -4.05 4.89
C SER A 126 1.78 -3.54 3.59
N PHE A 127 2.55 -2.87 2.73
CA PHE A 127 2.10 -2.47 1.40
C PHE A 127 1.71 -3.68 0.54
N LEU A 128 2.52 -4.74 0.51
CA LEU A 128 2.21 -5.94 -0.28
C LEU A 128 0.94 -6.65 0.21
N LYS A 129 0.64 -6.65 1.53
CA LYS A 129 -0.65 -7.16 2.04
C LYS A 129 -1.83 -6.36 1.50
N PHE A 130 -1.72 -5.03 1.51
CA PHE A 130 -2.73 -4.14 0.94
C PHE A 130 -2.86 -4.34 -0.58
N TYR A 131 -1.75 -4.52 -1.28
CA TYR A 131 -1.75 -4.80 -2.72
C TYR A 131 -2.44 -6.13 -3.05
N SER A 132 -2.19 -7.18 -2.27
CA SER A 132 -2.94 -8.46 -2.39
C SER A 132 -4.44 -8.25 -2.16
N PHE A 133 -4.83 -7.43 -1.18
CA PHE A 133 -6.22 -7.06 -0.99
C PHE A 133 -6.82 -6.40 -2.24
N LEU A 134 -6.11 -5.45 -2.87
CA LEU A 134 -6.61 -4.81 -4.10
C LEU A 134 -6.80 -5.84 -5.22
N ILE A 135 -5.85 -6.77 -5.40
CA ILE A 135 -5.96 -7.84 -6.39
C ILE A 135 -7.21 -8.69 -6.13
N ASP A 136 -7.49 -9.01 -4.88
CA ASP A 136 -8.62 -9.87 -4.55
C ASP A 136 -9.97 -9.19 -4.75
N GLU A 137 -10.09 -7.90 -4.44
CA GLU A 137 -11.34 -7.16 -4.62
C GLU A 137 -11.56 -6.63 -6.05
N TYR A 138 -10.49 -6.21 -6.75
CA TYR A 138 -10.59 -5.43 -8.00
C TYR A 138 -9.99 -6.12 -9.23
N LEU A 139 -9.42 -7.32 -9.10
CA LEU A 139 -9.12 -8.19 -10.25
C LEU A 139 -10.15 -9.32 -10.32
N THR A 140 -11.41 -8.94 -10.60
CA THR A 140 -12.56 -9.83 -10.77
C THR A 140 -13.24 -9.57 -12.10
N ILE A 141 -14.12 -10.47 -12.55
CA ILE A 141 -14.88 -10.28 -13.80
C ILE A 141 -15.76 -9.03 -13.72
N GLN A 142 -16.25 -8.67 -12.53
CA GLN A 142 -17.13 -7.52 -12.33
C GLN A 142 -16.38 -6.20 -12.50
N SER A 143 -15.14 -6.14 -12.02
CA SER A 143 -14.27 -4.96 -12.14
C SER A 143 -13.48 -4.92 -13.44
N GLN A 144 -13.32 -6.05 -14.11
CA GLN A 144 -12.59 -6.22 -15.38
C GLN A 144 -13.45 -6.97 -16.41
N PRO A 145 -14.58 -6.39 -16.87
CA PRO A 145 -15.51 -7.07 -17.77
C PRO A 145 -14.88 -7.45 -19.13
N GLN A 146 -13.77 -6.82 -19.49
CA GLN A 146 -13.00 -7.10 -20.71
C GLN A 146 -12.10 -8.34 -20.60
N LEU A 147 -11.90 -8.90 -19.41
CA LEU A 147 -11.05 -10.06 -19.17
C LEU A 147 -11.88 -11.31 -18.87
N SER A 148 -11.47 -12.44 -19.42
CA SER A 148 -12.02 -13.74 -19.07
C SER A 148 -11.53 -14.22 -17.70
N LEU A 149 -12.25 -15.17 -17.09
CA LEU A 149 -11.83 -15.81 -15.84
C LEU A 149 -10.42 -16.41 -15.92
N LYS A 150 -10.07 -17.02 -17.06
CA LYS A 150 -8.75 -17.63 -17.29
C LYS A 150 -7.65 -16.57 -17.33
N GLU A 151 -7.91 -15.42 -17.96
CA GLU A 151 -6.97 -14.30 -18.02
C GLU A 151 -6.76 -13.69 -16.63
N ILE A 152 -7.85 -13.47 -15.88
CA ILE A 152 -7.79 -13.01 -14.49
C ILE A 152 -6.95 -13.96 -13.62
N GLN A 153 -7.19 -15.27 -13.70
CA GLN A 153 -6.41 -16.27 -12.96
C GLN A 153 -4.93 -16.22 -13.35
N LYS A 154 -4.62 -16.14 -14.64
CA LYS A 154 -3.25 -16.02 -15.14
C LYS A 154 -2.55 -14.75 -14.64
N ILE A 155 -3.25 -13.61 -14.61
CA ILE A 155 -2.71 -12.35 -14.07
C ILE A 155 -2.45 -12.50 -12.57
N LYS A 156 -3.39 -13.05 -11.80
CA LYS A 156 -3.19 -13.32 -10.36
C LYS A 156 -1.98 -14.22 -10.11
N GLU A 157 -1.80 -15.28 -10.89
CA GLU A 157 -0.63 -16.16 -10.79
C GLU A 157 0.68 -15.41 -11.07
N ASN A 158 0.71 -14.57 -12.10
CA ASN A 158 1.90 -13.77 -12.44
C ASN A 158 2.23 -12.75 -11.34
N LEU A 159 1.23 -12.07 -10.80
CA LEU A 159 1.38 -11.14 -9.67
C LEU A 159 1.89 -11.87 -8.43
N ASN A 160 1.37 -13.05 -8.12
CA ASN A 160 1.83 -13.88 -7.01
C ASN A 160 3.28 -14.35 -7.19
N LYS A 161 3.67 -14.74 -8.42
CA LYS A 161 5.06 -15.07 -8.77
C LYS A 161 5.98 -13.86 -8.56
N TYR A 162 5.58 -12.68 -9.05
CA TYR A 162 6.33 -11.45 -8.85
C TYR A 162 6.50 -11.12 -7.36
N MET A 163 5.43 -11.15 -6.57
CA MET A 163 5.51 -10.92 -5.12
C MET A 163 6.44 -11.92 -4.42
N THR A 164 6.46 -13.18 -4.87
CA THR A 164 7.36 -14.21 -4.34
C THR A 164 8.82 -13.94 -4.72
N ILE A 165 9.07 -13.49 -5.95
CA ILE A 165 10.40 -13.12 -6.43
C ILE A 165 10.91 -11.87 -5.71
N ASN A 166 10.08 -10.82 -5.56
CA ASN A 166 10.47 -9.63 -4.81
C ASN A 166 10.78 -9.95 -3.34
N LYS A 167 10.00 -10.81 -2.69
CA LYS A 167 10.34 -11.32 -1.35
C LYS A 167 11.71 -12.02 -1.33
N LYS A 168 12.09 -12.72 -2.40
CA LYS A 168 13.40 -13.39 -2.53
C LYS A 168 14.55 -12.42 -2.82
N ASN A 169 14.37 -11.49 -3.76
CA ASN A 169 15.39 -10.52 -4.19
C ASN A 169 15.75 -9.57 -3.05
N HIS A 170 14.75 -9.18 -2.28
CA HIS A 170 14.89 -8.33 -1.12
C HIS A 170 15.02 -9.14 0.18
N LYS A 171 15.53 -10.38 0.14
CA LYS A 171 15.67 -11.25 1.33
C LYS A 171 16.26 -10.54 2.56
N GLN A 172 17.17 -9.59 2.38
CA GLN A 172 17.74 -8.78 3.46
C GLN A 172 16.70 -7.87 4.16
N LEU A 173 15.67 -7.41 3.44
CA LEU A 173 14.49 -6.68 3.96
C LEU A 173 13.44 -7.61 4.60
N PHE A 174 13.48 -8.91 4.30
CA PHE A 174 12.50 -9.90 4.78
C PHE A 174 13.04 -10.89 5.83
N LYS A 175 14.30 -10.76 6.25
CA LYS A 175 14.84 -11.44 7.43
C LYS A 175 14.30 -10.75 8.68
N VAL A 176 13.51 -11.49 9.46
CA VAL A 176 13.30 -11.24 10.89
C VAL A 176 14.29 -12.14 11.62
#